data_AF-A0A7W0MPE8-F1
#
_entry.id   AF-A0A7W0MPE8-F1
#
_cell.length_a   1.000
_cell.length_b   1.000
_cell.length_c   1.000
_cell.angle_alpha   90.00
_cell.angle_beta   90.00
_cell.angle_gamma   90.00
#
_symmetry.space_group_name_H-M   'P 1'
#
loop_
_entity.id
_entity.type
_entity.pdbx_description
1 polymer ?
#
loop_
_entity_poly.entity_id
_entity_poly.type
_entity_poly.pdbx_seq_one_letter_code
_entity_poly.pdbx_strand_id
1 'polypeptide(L)'
;MELREALTFDDVLLVPGPSDVLPAAADTRTFVTPSIALEIPLISAAMDTVTEARMAIAMAQAGGLGVIHRNLEVEAQAAEVRRVKRFVSGVVYAPVTLTPDQTLADAKALQERYRITGFPVVDDRGVVLGIVTNRDMRFATDDATPVKAMMTAENLAMLREPADLAEAKSLMEARRIEKLLVTDAGGRLTGLLTIKDIEQAVLNPLATKDERGRLRVAAASSVGDAGFERSVALIDAGVDLVVIDTAHGHSASVLAAVERLKAHAPDVQILAGNVATAAGTAALIAAGADGVKVGIGPGSICTTRIVAGVGVPQMTAIRDGAAAAAAAGAPIVADGGIKYSGDFAKAIGAGAYCAMVGSMLAGT
;
A
#
# COMPACT_ATOMS: atom_id res chain seq x y z
N MET A 1 27.45 -26.96 -27.09
CA MET A 1 26.50 -26.12 -26.34
C MET A 1 27.29 -25.44 -25.24
N GLU A 2 27.53 -24.14 -25.37
CA GLU A 2 28.25 -23.38 -24.36
C GLU A 2 27.22 -22.97 -23.28
N LEU A 3 27.46 -23.38 -22.05
CA LEU A 3 26.57 -23.08 -20.92
C LEU A 3 26.95 -21.70 -20.39
N ARG A 4 25.96 -20.80 -20.28
CA ARG A 4 26.17 -19.48 -19.68
C ARG A 4 26.47 -19.62 -18.19
N GLU A 5 27.58 -19.05 -17.76
CA GLU A 5 27.87 -18.89 -16.33
C GLU A 5 26.93 -17.87 -15.68
N ALA A 6 26.46 -18.19 -14.47
CA ALA A 6 25.56 -17.35 -13.71
C ALA A 6 25.87 -17.45 -12.21
N LEU A 7 25.69 -16.34 -11.50
CA LEU A 7 26.08 -16.17 -10.11
C LEU A 7 24.86 -15.88 -9.22
N THR A 8 24.92 -16.31 -7.97
CA THR A 8 23.99 -15.97 -6.91
C THR A 8 24.67 -15.13 -5.83
N PHE A 9 23.95 -14.78 -4.76
CA PHE A 9 24.45 -13.90 -3.70
C PHE A 9 25.71 -14.44 -3.01
N ASP A 10 25.77 -15.75 -2.76
CA ASP A 10 26.87 -16.40 -2.04
C ASP A 10 28.18 -16.45 -2.88
N ASP A 11 28.11 -16.25 -4.19
CA ASP A 11 29.28 -16.30 -5.08
C ASP A 11 30.10 -15.00 -5.09
N VAL A 12 29.58 -13.93 -4.50
CA VAL A 12 30.15 -12.58 -4.64
C VAL A 12 30.17 -11.79 -3.33
N LEU A 13 31.07 -10.80 -3.27
CA LEU A 13 31.15 -9.79 -2.23
C LEU A 13 31.18 -8.40 -2.86
N LEU A 14 30.63 -7.41 -2.14
CA LEU A 14 30.80 -6.00 -2.52
C LEU A 14 32.19 -5.54 -2.13
N VAL A 15 32.91 -4.91 -3.06
CA VAL A 15 34.26 -4.39 -2.81
C VAL A 15 34.14 -3.06 -2.06
N PRO A 16 34.81 -2.87 -0.90
CA PRO A 16 34.83 -1.59 -0.21
C PRO A 16 35.47 -0.49 -1.08
N GLY A 17 34.85 0.68 -1.11
CA GLY A 17 35.37 1.88 -1.79
C GLY A 17 35.54 3.05 -0.83
N PRO A 18 36.19 4.14 -1.26
CA PRO A 18 36.25 5.38 -0.48
C PRO A 18 34.83 5.92 -0.23
N SER A 19 34.56 6.39 1.00
CA SER A 19 33.26 6.94 1.40
C SER A 19 33.44 8.10 2.35
N ASP A 20 32.79 9.22 2.05
CA ASP A 20 32.66 10.38 2.96
C ASP A 20 31.28 10.41 3.64
N VAL A 21 30.45 9.37 3.43
CA VAL A 21 29.11 9.23 4.01
C VAL A 21 29.16 8.30 5.21
N LEU A 22 28.61 8.76 6.34
CA LEU A 22 28.38 7.93 7.51
C LEU A 22 27.14 7.05 7.30
N PRO A 23 27.11 5.78 7.75
CA PRO A 23 25.98 4.89 7.55
C PRO A 23 24.62 5.46 8.03
N ALA A 24 24.60 6.19 9.14
CA ALA A 24 23.38 6.81 9.67
C ALA A 24 22.85 7.99 8.83
N ALA A 25 23.68 8.54 7.93
CA ALA A 25 23.32 9.61 7.02
C ALA A 25 23.04 9.10 5.58
N ALA A 26 23.12 7.78 5.35
CA ALA A 26 22.81 7.21 4.05
C ALA A 26 21.31 7.32 3.74
N ASP A 27 20.99 7.84 2.56
CA ASP A 27 19.61 7.93 2.08
C ASP A 27 19.19 6.60 1.45
N THR A 28 18.17 5.96 2.03
CA THR A 28 17.63 4.69 1.55
C THR A 28 16.39 4.83 0.68
N ARG A 29 15.97 6.06 0.38
CA ARG A 29 14.79 6.30 -0.46
C ARG A 29 14.97 5.71 -1.85
N THR A 30 13.88 5.15 -2.38
CA THR A 30 13.87 4.47 -3.67
C THR A 30 12.51 4.58 -4.34
N PHE A 31 12.35 3.92 -5.49
CA PHE A 31 11.12 3.88 -6.28
C PHE A 31 10.75 2.43 -6.62
N VAL A 32 9.52 2.01 -6.31
CA VAL A 32 9.00 0.70 -6.77
C VAL A 32 8.42 0.79 -8.19
N THR A 33 7.95 1.98 -8.56
CA THR A 33 7.61 2.42 -9.91
C THR A 33 8.03 3.89 -10.05
N PRO A 34 8.13 4.47 -11.26
CA PRO A 34 8.50 5.88 -11.43
C PRO A 34 7.65 6.86 -10.62
N SER A 35 6.39 6.50 -10.30
CA SER A 35 5.45 7.34 -9.55
C SER A 35 5.31 6.98 -8.07
N ILE A 36 5.86 5.85 -7.62
CA ILE A 36 5.73 5.40 -6.22
C ILE A 36 7.11 5.32 -5.57
N ALA A 37 7.41 6.34 -4.75
CA ALA A 37 8.58 6.36 -3.89
C ALA A 37 8.35 5.57 -2.60
N LEU A 38 9.42 4.97 -2.07
CA LEU A 38 9.49 4.33 -0.75
C LEU A 38 10.63 4.96 0.07
N GLU A 39 10.50 4.99 1.39
CA GLU A 39 11.55 5.48 2.30
C GLU A 39 12.63 4.42 2.57
N ILE A 40 12.23 3.15 2.51
CA ILE A 40 13.15 2.01 2.54
C ILE A 40 12.86 1.07 1.35
N PRO A 41 13.88 0.42 0.78
CA PRO A 41 13.75 -0.41 -0.43
C PRO A 41 13.16 -1.80 -0.17
N LEU A 42 12.23 -1.92 0.78
CA LEU A 42 11.72 -3.19 1.29
C LEU A 42 10.24 -3.39 0.98
N ILE A 43 9.92 -4.56 0.41
CA ILE A 43 8.56 -4.95 0.06
C ILE A 43 8.22 -6.30 0.71
N SER A 44 7.08 -6.43 1.38
CA SER A 44 6.62 -7.73 1.89
C SER A 44 5.92 -8.54 0.79
N ALA A 45 6.28 -9.82 0.69
CA ALA A 45 5.83 -10.68 -0.40
C ALA A 45 4.32 -10.99 -0.34
N ALA A 46 3.74 -11.23 -1.53
CA ALA A 46 2.33 -11.58 -1.74
C ALA A 46 1.99 -13.03 -1.35
N MET A 47 2.28 -13.40 -0.11
CA MET A 47 2.06 -14.73 0.45
C MET A 47 1.03 -14.65 1.58
N ASP A 48 0.13 -15.63 1.66
CA ASP A 48 -0.90 -15.75 2.71
C ASP A 48 -0.33 -15.85 4.13
N THR A 49 0.89 -16.37 4.25
CA THR A 49 1.65 -16.48 5.50
C THR A 49 2.44 -15.23 5.86
N VAL A 50 2.38 -14.17 5.02
CA VAL A 50 3.19 -12.95 5.18
C VAL A 50 2.34 -11.69 5.19
N THR A 51 1.57 -11.43 4.13
CA THR A 51 1.01 -10.10 3.89
C THR A 51 -0.49 -10.06 3.75
N GLU A 52 -1.18 -9.79 4.86
CA GLU A 52 -2.52 -9.19 4.90
C GLU A 52 -2.43 -7.72 5.38
N ALA A 53 -3.55 -7.06 5.67
CA ALA A 53 -3.56 -5.64 6.03
C ALA A 53 -2.65 -5.31 7.21
N ARG A 54 -2.54 -6.20 8.22
CA ARG A 54 -1.69 -5.93 9.40
C ARG A 54 -0.23 -5.73 9.00
N MET A 55 0.30 -6.63 8.17
CA MET A 55 1.66 -6.53 7.66
C MET A 55 1.79 -5.36 6.69
N ALA A 56 0.84 -5.17 5.78
CA ALA A 56 0.89 -4.07 4.82
C ALA A 56 0.89 -2.69 5.50
N ILE A 57 0.11 -2.53 6.58
CA ILE A 57 0.13 -1.35 7.45
C ILE A 57 1.51 -1.16 8.08
N ALA A 58 2.05 -2.21 8.72
CA ALA A 58 3.35 -2.13 9.39
C ALA A 58 4.47 -1.77 8.40
N MET A 59 4.46 -2.38 7.22
CA MET A 59 5.39 -2.07 6.13
C MET A 59 5.29 -0.62 5.69
N ALA A 60 4.08 -0.14 5.40
CA ALA A 60 3.87 1.23 4.98
C ALA A 60 4.27 2.24 6.08
N GLN A 61 3.99 1.95 7.36
CA GLN A 61 4.42 2.79 8.48
C GLN A 61 5.94 2.85 8.63
N ALA A 62 6.64 1.73 8.40
CA ALA A 62 8.10 1.65 8.42
C ALA A 62 8.78 2.27 7.18
N GLY A 63 7.99 2.65 6.17
CA GLY A 63 8.49 3.29 4.94
C GLY A 63 8.71 2.35 3.76
N GLY A 64 8.27 1.10 3.87
CA GLY A 64 8.25 0.12 2.78
C GLY A 64 6.86 -0.04 2.17
N LEU A 65 6.61 -1.18 1.53
CA LEU A 65 5.32 -1.50 0.92
C LEU A 65 4.92 -2.94 1.20
N GLY A 66 3.64 -3.20 1.48
CA GLY A 66 3.12 -4.56 1.54
C GLY A 66 2.27 -4.92 0.34
N VAL A 67 2.47 -6.12 -0.21
CA VAL A 67 1.64 -6.69 -1.28
C VAL A 67 0.66 -7.71 -0.69
N ILE A 68 -0.63 -7.34 -0.63
CA ILE A 68 -1.69 -8.26 -0.16
C ILE A 68 -1.80 -9.45 -1.12
N HIS A 69 -1.69 -10.66 -0.59
CA HIS A 69 -1.75 -11.90 -1.37
C HIS A 69 -3.12 -12.11 -2.03
N ARG A 70 -3.16 -12.97 -3.06
CA ARG A 70 -4.39 -13.27 -3.83
C ARG A 70 -5.10 -14.56 -3.42
N ASN A 71 -4.64 -15.23 -2.37
CA ASN A 71 -5.29 -16.43 -1.81
C ASN A 71 -6.51 -16.05 -0.94
N LEU A 72 -7.35 -15.17 -1.48
CA LEU A 72 -8.55 -14.59 -0.89
C LEU A 72 -9.58 -14.44 -2.01
N GLU A 73 -10.85 -14.48 -1.66
CA GLU A 73 -11.91 -14.02 -2.55
C GLU A 73 -11.69 -12.55 -2.91
N VAL A 74 -12.15 -12.13 -4.11
CA VAL A 74 -11.88 -10.79 -4.65
C VAL A 74 -12.31 -9.70 -3.66
N GLU A 75 -13.52 -9.79 -3.13
CA GLU A 75 -14.06 -8.81 -2.18
C GLU A 75 -13.31 -8.81 -0.83
N ALA A 76 -12.84 -9.99 -0.38
CA ALA A 76 -12.05 -10.09 0.84
C ALA A 76 -10.68 -9.40 0.69
N GLN A 77 -10.02 -9.61 -0.46
CA GLN A 77 -8.76 -8.92 -0.77
C GLN A 77 -8.97 -7.40 -0.88
N ALA A 78 -10.05 -6.96 -1.53
CA ALA A 78 -10.43 -5.56 -1.61
C ALA A 78 -10.78 -4.95 -0.23
N ALA A 79 -11.34 -5.74 0.69
CA ALA A 79 -11.57 -5.33 2.08
C ALA A 79 -10.25 -5.09 2.83
N GLU A 80 -9.25 -5.97 2.64
CA GLU A 80 -7.90 -5.78 3.21
C GLU A 80 -7.24 -4.51 2.68
N VAL A 81 -7.33 -4.23 1.36
CA VAL A 81 -6.87 -2.95 0.76
C VAL A 81 -7.54 -1.77 1.44
N ARG A 82 -8.88 -1.74 1.52
CA ARG A 82 -9.63 -0.66 2.17
C ARG A 82 -9.23 -0.48 3.64
N ARG A 83 -8.92 -1.56 4.35
CA ARG A 83 -8.45 -1.52 5.73
C ARG A 83 -7.11 -0.80 5.85
N VAL A 84 -6.15 -1.05 4.96
CA VAL A 84 -4.87 -0.33 4.94
C VAL A 84 -5.09 1.16 4.63
N LYS A 85 -5.87 1.47 3.58
CA LYS A 85 -6.15 2.86 3.16
C LYS A 85 -6.88 3.68 4.23
N ARG A 86 -7.57 3.03 5.18
CA ARG A 86 -8.29 3.65 6.30
C ARG A 86 -7.51 3.67 7.63
N PHE A 87 -6.33 3.02 7.71
CA PHE A 87 -5.65 2.81 8.99
C PHE A 87 -5.01 4.08 9.56
N VAL A 88 -4.36 4.85 8.69
CA VAL A 88 -3.86 6.19 8.99
C VAL A 88 -4.27 7.03 7.80
N SER A 89 -5.33 7.81 7.99
CA SER A 89 -5.66 8.88 7.08
C SER A 89 -5.58 10.14 7.92
N GLY A 90 -4.59 11.00 7.66
CA GLY A 90 -4.57 12.33 8.28
C GLY A 90 -5.93 12.99 8.20
N VAL A 91 -6.73 12.73 7.17
CA VAL A 91 -8.16 13.04 7.17
C VAL A 91 -8.93 11.81 6.69
N VAL A 92 -9.87 11.29 7.49
CA VAL A 92 -10.81 10.24 7.05
C VAL A 92 -11.77 10.86 6.05
N TYR A 93 -11.46 10.72 4.76
CA TYR A 93 -12.34 11.19 3.68
C TYR A 93 -13.60 10.33 3.56
N ALA A 94 -14.74 10.97 3.28
CA ALA A 94 -16.06 10.34 3.24
C ALA A 94 -16.35 9.48 4.50
N PRO A 95 -16.31 10.09 5.71
CA PRO A 95 -16.54 9.38 6.94
C PRO A 95 -17.98 8.85 7.00
N VAL A 96 -18.20 7.80 7.79
CA VAL A 96 -19.57 7.31 8.06
C VAL A 96 -20.31 8.40 8.83
N THR A 97 -21.45 8.84 8.30
CA THR A 97 -22.27 9.92 8.87
C THR A 97 -23.59 9.40 9.42
N LEU A 98 -24.24 10.25 10.22
CA LEU A 98 -25.63 10.10 10.64
C LEU A 98 -26.47 11.27 10.11
N THR A 99 -27.78 11.09 10.01
CA THR A 99 -28.76 12.17 9.81
C THR A 99 -29.42 12.54 11.15
N PRO A 100 -29.97 13.77 11.29
CA PRO A 100 -30.58 14.25 12.54
C PRO A 100 -31.69 13.38 13.12
N ASP A 101 -32.43 12.67 12.25
CA ASP A 101 -33.60 11.86 12.61
C ASP A 101 -33.28 10.37 12.82
N GLN A 102 -32.03 9.94 12.59
CA GLN A 102 -31.58 8.63 13.04
C GLN A 102 -31.54 8.56 14.56
N THR A 103 -31.50 7.35 15.10
CA THR A 103 -31.62 7.07 16.54
C THR A 103 -30.30 6.64 17.17
N LEU A 104 -30.27 6.56 18.51
CA LEU A 104 -29.17 5.95 19.25
C LEU A 104 -28.94 4.49 18.84
N ALA A 105 -30.00 3.73 18.55
CA ALA A 105 -29.90 2.36 18.04
C ALA A 105 -29.12 2.30 16.72
N ASP A 106 -29.42 3.20 15.78
CA ASP A 106 -28.73 3.29 14.50
C ASP A 106 -27.24 3.62 14.70
N ALA A 107 -26.95 4.58 15.57
CA ALA A 107 -25.58 4.96 15.90
C ALA A 107 -24.79 3.79 16.52
N LYS A 108 -25.40 3.02 17.45
CA LYS A 108 -24.80 1.82 18.05
C LYS A 108 -24.52 0.73 17.01
N ALA A 109 -25.44 0.50 16.08
CA ALA A 109 -25.25 -0.48 15.00
C ALA A 109 -24.07 -0.09 14.09
N LEU A 110 -23.93 1.19 13.75
CA LEU A 110 -22.76 1.70 13.02
C LEU A 110 -21.48 1.58 13.87
N GLN A 111 -21.56 1.81 15.17
CA GLN A 111 -20.45 1.69 16.11
C GLN A 111 -19.89 0.26 16.12
N GLU A 112 -20.78 -0.74 16.19
CA GLU A 112 -20.42 -2.15 16.18
C GLU A 112 -19.87 -2.58 14.81
N ARG A 113 -20.53 -2.16 13.73
CA ARG A 113 -20.14 -2.52 12.36
C ARG A 113 -18.78 -1.93 11.95
N TYR A 114 -18.53 -0.66 12.27
CA TYR A 114 -17.36 0.08 11.78
C TYR A 114 -16.29 0.31 12.85
N ARG A 115 -16.56 0.00 14.12
CA ARG A 115 -15.65 0.25 15.26
C ARG A 115 -15.22 1.71 15.40
N ILE A 116 -16.10 2.64 15.08
CA ILE A 116 -15.88 4.10 15.13
C ILE A 116 -16.57 4.67 16.38
N THR A 117 -15.97 5.65 17.06
CA THR A 117 -16.49 6.21 18.33
C THR A 117 -17.13 7.60 18.19
N GLY A 118 -17.38 8.07 16.96
CA GLY A 118 -18.09 9.30 16.72
C GLY A 118 -18.40 9.52 15.25
N PHE A 119 -19.53 10.14 14.99
CA PHE A 119 -20.13 10.28 13.67
C PHE A 119 -20.45 11.75 13.41
N PRO A 120 -19.96 12.32 12.30
CA PRO A 120 -20.49 13.57 11.79
C PRO A 120 -21.98 13.43 11.48
N VAL A 121 -22.74 14.47 11.76
CA VAL A 121 -24.17 14.55 11.44
C VAL A 121 -24.33 15.52 10.27
N VAL A 122 -25.00 15.08 9.21
CA VAL A 122 -25.16 15.86 7.97
C VAL A 122 -26.62 15.90 7.51
N ASP A 123 -26.98 16.91 6.72
CA ASP A 123 -28.26 16.98 6.01
C ASP A 123 -28.25 16.15 4.70
N ASP A 124 -29.37 16.12 3.99
CA ASP A 124 -29.52 15.42 2.70
C ASP A 124 -28.58 15.94 1.61
N ARG A 125 -28.02 17.14 1.78
CA ARG A 125 -27.05 17.77 0.86
C ARG A 125 -25.60 17.50 1.29
N GLY A 126 -25.38 16.85 2.44
CA GLY A 126 -24.06 16.57 3.01
C GLY A 126 -23.46 17.74 3.80
N VAL A 127 -24.24 18.77 4.10
CA VAL A 127 -23.82 19.91 4.92
C VAL A 127 -23.75 19.47 6.38
N VAL A 128 -22.66 19.84 7.06
CA VAL A 128 -22.44 19.50 8.47
C VAL A 128 -23.47 20.21 9.35
N LEU A 129 -24.20 19.42 10.13
CA LEU A 129 -25.13 19.89 11.16
C LEU A 129 -24.58 19.69 12.58
N GLY A 130 -23.66 18.74 12.77
CA GLY A 130 -23.14 18.42 14.09
C GLY A 130 -22.17 17.24 14.12
N ILE A 131 -21.86 16.79 15.33
CA ILE A 131 -21.14 15.54 15.60
C ILE A 131 -21.73 14.87 16.82
N VAL A 132 -21.85 13.54 16.78
CA VAL A 132 -22.18 12.72 17.95
C VAL A 132 -20.97 11.86 18.30
N THR A 133 -20.61 11.80 19.57
CA THR A 133 -19.48 11.01 20.06
C THR A 133 -19.93 9.93 21.03
N ASN A 134 -19.03 8.99 21.33
CA ASN A 134 -19.26 7.98 22.36
C ASN A 134 -19.58 8.58 23.74
N ARG A 135 -19.13 9.81 24.01
CA ARG A 135 -19.49 10.52 25.23
C ARG A 135 -20.96 10.90 25.22
N ASP A 136 -21.44 11.48 24.13
CA ASP A 136 -22.82 11.94 23.98
C ASP A 136 -23.81 10.77 24.03
N MET A 137 -23.49 9.69 23.32
CA MET A 137 -24.30 8.46 23.29
C MET A 137 -24.43 7.78 24.65
N ARG A 138 -23.45 7.93 25.56
CA ARG A 138 -23.50 7.37 26.92
C ARG A 138 -24.49 8.09 27.84
N PHE A 139 -24.88 9.32 27.51
CA PHE A 139 -25.85 10.08 28.28
C PHE A 139 -27.29 9.84 27.80
N ALA A 140 -27.48 9.21 26.64
CA ALA A 140 -28.79 8.80 26.15
C ALA A 140 -29.17 7.44 26.77
N THR A 141 -30.35 7.39 27.40
CA THR A 141 -30.87 6.19 28.09
C THR A 141 -31.82 5.37 27.24
N ASP A 142 -32.51 6.00 26.28
CA ASP A 142 -33.45 5.34 25.37
C ASP A 142 -32.83 5.20 23.97
N ASP A 143 -32.88 3.97 23.43
CA ASP A 143 -32.39 3.64 22.10
C ASP A 143 -33.15 4.35 20.97
N ALA A 144 -34.39 4.79 21.23
CA ALA A 144 -35.19 5.59 20.29
C ALA A 144 -34.81 7.08 20.27
N THR A 145 -33.89 7.53 21.14
CA THR A 145 -33.48 8.94 21.21
C THR A 145 -32.92 9.41 19.86
N PRO A 146 -33.48 10.48 19.25
CA PRO A 146 -32.97 11.02 17.99
C PRO A 146 -31.57 11.61 18.11
N VAL A 147 -30.74 11.47 17.07
CA VAL A 147 -29.38 12.01 16.98
C VAL A 147 -29.35 13.50 17.24
N LYS A 148 -30.30 14.27 16.70
CA LYS A 148 -30.40 15.73 16.92
C LYS A 148 -30.55 16.14 18.39
N ALA A 149 -31.06 15.25 19.25
CA ALA A 149 -31.25 15.51 20.67
C ALA A 149 -29.97 15.28 21.50
N MET A 150 -28.97 14.58 20.94
CA MET A 150 -27.71 14.26 21.62
C MET A 150 -26.46 14.80 20.91
N MET A 151 -26.55 15.21 19.64
CA MET A 151 -25.41 15.75 18.91
C MET A 151 -24.97 17.11 19.46
N THR A 152 -23.67 17.37 19.37
CA THR A 152 -23.18 18.75 19.46
C THR A 152 -23.46 19.42 18.12
N ALA A 153 -24.16 20.56 18.12
CA ALA A 153 -24.51 21.33 16.93
C ALA A 153 -23.88 22.73 16.89
N GLU A 154 -23.50 23.26 18.06
CA GLU A 154 -22.92 24.60 18.20
C GLU A 154 -21.42 24.54 18.44
N ASN A 155 -20.71 25.61 18.04
CA ASN A 155 -19.27 25.76 18.20
C ASN A 155 -18.46 24.55 17.70
N LEU A 156 -18.92 23.95 16.59
CA LEU A 156 -18.25 22.84 15.95
C LEU A 156 -16.83 23.22 15.56
N ALA A 157 -15.88 22.36 15.92
CA ALA A 157 -14.52 22.49 15.45
C ALA A 157 -14.46 21.96 14.02
N MET A 158 -14.24 22.88 13.09
CA MET A 158 -14.20 22.61 11.67
C MET A 158 -12.93 23.19 11.06
N LEU A 159 -12.36 22.48 10.10
CA LEU A 159 -11.27 22.93 9.26
C LEU A 159 -11.75 22.90 7.80
N ARG A 160 -11.30 23.87 7.00
CA ARG A 160 -11.66 23.93 5.58
C ARG A 160 -10.53 23.32 4.75
N GLU A 161 -10.88 22.62 3.67
CA GLU A 161 -9.87 22.11 2.75
C GLU A 161 -9.16 23.24 1.97
N PRO A 162 -7.83 23.10 1.72
CA PRO A 162 -6.97 21.99 2.10
C PRO A 162 -6.58 22.01 3.60
N ALA A 163 -6.72 20.87 4.28
CA ALA A 163 -6.47 20.74 5.71
C ALA A 163 -4.96 20.71 6.04
N ASP A 164 -4.44 21.73 6.71
CA ASP A 164 -3.09 21.71 7.30
C ASP A 164 -3.11 20.92 8.62
N LEU A 165 -2.29 19.85 8.71
CA LEU A 165 -2.17 19.04 9.92
C LEU A 165 -1.63 19.83 11.12
N ALA A 166 -0.78 20.85 10.90
CA ALA A 166 -0.26 21.67 11.98
C ALA A 166 -1.36 22.58 12.56
N GLU A 167 -2.13 23.24 11.69
CA GLU A 167 -3.31 24.01 12.08
C GLU A 167 -4.34 23.11 12.79
N ALA A 168 -4.60 21.93 12.23
CA ALA A 168 -5.55 20.99 12.78
C ALA A 168 -5.14 20.52 14.19
N LYS A 169 -3.86 20.19 14.38
CA LYS A 169 -3.29 19.86 15.69
C LYS A 169 -3.46 21.02 16.68
N SER A 170 -3.12 22.23 16.27
CA SER A 170 -3.27 23.43 17.12
C SER A 170 -4.73 23.65 17.54
N LEU A 171 -5.68 23.51 16.59
CA LEU A 171 -7.10 23.67 16.86
C LEU A 171 -7.64 22.58 17.81
N MET A 172 -7.20 21.33 17.61
CA MET A 172 -7.59 20.21 18.47
C MET A 172 -7.02 20.34 19.89
N GLU A 173 -5.77 20.79 20.03
CA GLU A 173 -5.14 21.09 21.33
C GLU A 173 -5.84 22.25 22.04
N ALA A 174 -6.06 23.38 21.34
CA ALA A 174 -6.70 24.57 21.90
C ALA A 174 -8.12 24.28 22.39
N ARG A 175 -8.87 23.46 21.65
CA ARG A 175 -10.26 23.08 21.99
C ARG A 175 -10.37 21.83 22.85
N ARG A 176 -9.26 21.12 23.11
CA ARG A 176 -9.20 19.83 23.84
C ARG A 176 -10.20 18.80 23.28
N ILE A 177 -10.18 18.61 21.97
CA ILE A 177 -11.08 17.70 21.24
C ILE A 177 -10.30 16.60 20.54
N GLU A 178 -10.91 15.43 20.41
CA GLU A 178 -10.29 14.26 19.77
C GLU A 178 -10.66 14.10 18.28
N LYS A 179 -11.64 14.86 17.80
CA LYS A 179 -12.19 14.77 16.45
C LYS A 179 -12.41 16.15 15.86
N LEU A 180 -11.98 16.36 14.63
CA LEU A 180 -12.11 17.61 13.89
C LEU A 180 -12.78 17.36 12.54
N LEU A 181 -13.85 18.11 12.26
CA LEU A 181 -14.60 17.98 11.02
C LEU A 181 -13.87 18.74 9.90
N VAL A 182 -13.76 18.16 8.71
CA VAL A 182 -13.15 18.79 7.55
C VAL A 182 -14.24 19.06 6.51
N THR A 183 -14.28 20.29 5.99
CA THR A 183 -15.36 20.76 5.11
C THR A 183 -14.85 21.47 3.86
N ASP A 184 -15.68 21.51 2.83
CA ASP A 184 -15.44 22.35 1.64
C ASP A 184 -15.87 23.81 1.87
N ALA A 185 -15.77 24.63 0.82
CA ALA A 185 -16.19 26.03 0.85
C ALA A 185 -17.68 26.25 1.14
N GLY A 186 -18.52 25.25 0.84
CA GLY A 186 -19.97 25.27 1.04
C GLY A 186 -20.42 24.64 2.35
N GLY A 187 -19.49 24.27 3.24
CA GLY A 187 -19.80 23.63 4.52
C GLY A 187 -20.20 22.15 4.41
N ARG A 188 -19.97 21.52 3.25
CA ARG A 188 -20.21 20.09 3.07
C ARG A 188 -19.07 19.31 3.70
N LEU A 189 -19.40 18.21 4.36
CA LEU A 189 -18.42 17.34 5.00
C LEU A 189 -17.56 16.66 3.93
N THR A 190 -16.25 16.88 3.98
CA THR A 190 -15.29 16.19 3.13
C THR A 190 -14.48 15.15 3.91
N GLY A 191 -14.30 15.37 5.22
CA GLY A 191 -13.56 14.43 6.05
C GLY A 191 -13.69 14.60 7.56
N LEU A 192 -13.03 13.70 8.31
CA LEU A 192 -12.91 13.70 9.76
C LEU A 192 -11.47 13.40 10.17
N LEU A 193 -10.82 14.31 10.87
CA LEU A 193 -9.48 14.10 11.44
C LEU A 193 -9.62 13.67 12.91
N THR A 194 -8.81 12.69 13.35
CA THR A 194 -8.76 12.29 14.76
C THR A 194 -7.40 12.54 15.38
N ILE A 195 -7.34 12.72 16.71
CA ILE A 195 -6.07 12.93 17.42
C ILE A 195 -5.13 11.74 17.27
N LYS A 196 -5.69 10.53 17.17
CA LYS A 196 -4.95 9.30 16.91
C LYS A 196 -4.23 9.35 15.57
N ASP A 197 -4.84 9.94 14.54
CA ASP A 197 -4.21 10.10 13.23
C ASP A 197 -3.00 11.05 13.30
N ILE A 198 -3.09 12.12 14.10
CA ILE A 198 -1.98 13.05 14.36
C ILE A 198 -0.84 12.35 15.11
N GLU A 199 -1.15 11.61 16.18
CA GLU A 199 -0.17 10.86 16.96
C GLU A 199 0.56 9.81 16.11
N GLN A 200 -0.17 9.08 15.27
CA GLN A 200 0.42 8.07 14.38
C GLN A 200 1.33 8.70 13.31
N ALA A 201 1.03 9.92 12.84
CA ALA A 201 1.89 10.64 11.91
C ALA A 201 3.23 11.07 12.57
N VAL A 202 3.22 11.41 13.85
CA VAL A 202 4.46 11.71 14.62
C VAL A 202 5.27 10.44 14.87
N LEU A 203 4.62 9.31 15.18
CA LEU A 203 5.28 8.05 15.46
C LEU A 203 5.97 7.44 14.23
N ASN A 204 5.44 7.70 13.03
CA ASN A 204 5.90 7.09 11.78
C ASN A 204 6.21 8.18 10.74
N PRO A 205 7.29 8.96 10.92
CA PRO A 205 7.64 10.06 10.03
C PRO A 205 8.05 9.58 8.63
N LEU A 206 8.55 8.35 8.53
CA LEU A 206 8.97 7.71 7.27
C LEU A 206 7.83 6.91 6.62
N ALA A 207 6.58 7.09 7.05
CA ALA A 207 5.48 6.30 6.51
C ALA A 207 5.26 6.58 5.02
N THR A 208 5.21 5.52 4.22
CA THR A 208 4.89 5.57 2.79
C THR A 208 3.41 5.88 2.60
N LYS A 209 3.13 7.11 2.18
CA LYS A 209 1.78 7.64 1.99
C LYS A 209 1.52 8.04 0.54
N ASP A 210 0.25 8.01 0.16
CA ASP A 210 -0.24 8.61 -1.08
C ASP A 210 -0.43 10.12 -0.93
N GLU A 211 -0.80 10.79 -2.02
CA GLU A 211 -1.02 12.23 -2.08
C GLU A 211 -2.14 12.72 -1.15
N ARG A 212 -3.01 11.81 -0.67
CA ARG A 212 -4.08 12.10 0.29
C ARG A 212 -3.67 11.83 1.73
N GLY A 213 -2.40 11.48 1.97
CA GLY A 213 -1.86 11.16 3.28
C GLY A 213 -2.27 9.80 3.82
N ARG A 214 -2.82 8.90 2.99
CA ARG A 214 -3.19 7.53 3.36
C ARG A 214 -2.01 6.61 3.14
N LEU A 215 -1.84 5.58 3.97
CA LEU A 215 -0.80 4.57 3.75
C LEU A 215 -0.93 3.94 2.35
N ARG A 216 0.21 3.72 1.69
CA ARG A 216 0.24 3.01 0.41
C ARG A 216 0.12 1.50 0.60
N VAL A 217 -0.52 0.83 -0.35
CA VAL A 217 -0.69 -0.62 -0.35
C VAL A 217 -0.65 -1.16 -1.77
N ALA A 218 -0.04 -2.33 -1.93
CA ALA A 218 -0.07 -3.10 -3.15
C ALA A 218 -0.94 -4.35 -2.96
N ALA A 219 -1.41 -4.93 -4.06
CA ALA A 219 -2.13 -6.20 -4.03
C ALA A 219 -1.82 -7.05 -5.26
N ALA A 220 -1.66 -8.35 -5.05
CA ALA A 220 -1.40 -9.30 -6.12
C ALA A 220 -2.66 -9.62 -6.92
N SER A 221 -2.51 -9.75 -8.23
CA SER A 221 -3.53 -10.23 -9.15
C SER A 221 -2.92 -11.25 -10.13
N SER A 222 -3.73 -11.71 -11.07
CA SER A 222 -3.34 -12.69 -12.09
C SER A 222 -3.70 -12.23 -13.50
N VAL A 223 -3.64 -13.16 -14.45
CA VAL A 223 -3.99 -12.95 -15.85
C VAL A 223 -5.43 -13.41 -16.15
N GLY A 224 -5.89 -13.17 -17.37
CA GLY A 224 -7.21 -13.56 -17.85
C GLY A 224 -8.35 -12.72 -17.27
N ASP A 225 -9.60 -13.12 -17.52
CA ASP A 225 -10.78 -12.36 -17.08
C ASP A 225 -10.89 -12.28 -15.56
N ALA A 226 -10.68 -13.40 -14.85
CA ALA A 226 -10.69 -13.41 -13.39
C ALA A 226 -9.59 -12.51 -12.78
N GLY A 227 -8.41 -12.46 -13.41
CA GLY A 227 -7.34 -11.54 -13.00
C GLY A 227 -7.71 -10.09 -13.26
N PHE A 228 -8.34 -9.80 -14.40
CA PHE A 228 -8.79 -8.45 -14.74
C PHE A 228 -9.89 -7.96 -13.79
N GLU A 229 -10.93 -8.76 -13.54
CA GLU A 229 -12.00 -8.44 -12.59
C GLU A 229 -11.46 -8.16 -11.18
N ARG A 230 -10.51 -8.99 -10.72
CA ARG A 230 -9.82 -8.77 -9.45
C ARG A 230 -9.05 -7.46 -9.45
N SER A 231 -8.27 -7.17 -10.49
CA SER A 231 -7.51 -5.91 -10.58
C SER A 231 -8.43 -4.68 -10.55
N VAL A 232 -9.57 -4.73 -11.24
CA VAL A 232 -10.58 -3.66 -11.21
C VAL A 232 -11.12 -3.46 -9.79
N ALA A 233 -11.53 -4.53 -9.10
CA ALA A 233 -12.02 -4.43 -7.74
C ALA A 233 -10.97 -3.87 -6.74
N LEU A 234 -9.68 -4.19 -6.96
CA LEU A 234 -8.58 -3.66 -6.16
C LEU A 234 -8.35 -2.16 -6.42
N ILE A 235 -8.48 -1.73 -7.67
CA ILE A 235 -8.42 -0.30 -8.06
C ILE A 235 -9.57 0.47 -7.41
N ASP A 236 -10.80 -0.06 -7.48
CA ASP A 236 -11.98 0.53 -6.83
C ASP A 236 -11.81 0.61 -5.31
N ALA A 237 -11.12 -0.36 -4.70
CA ALA A 237 -10.76 -0.35 -3.28
C ALA A 237 -9.67 0.68 -2.93
N GLY A 238 -9.00 1.25 -3.92
CA GLY A 238 -7.96 2.27 -3.77
C GLY A 238 -6.54 1.71 -3.59
N VAL A 239 -6.23 0.55 -4.20
CA VAL A 239 -4.85 0.02 -4.25
C VAL A 239 -3.93 1.01 -4.99
N ASP A 240 -2.69 1.15 -4.53
CA ASP A 240 -1.71 2.04 -5.14
C ASP A 240 -0.90 1.34 -6.24
N LEU A 241 -0.67 0.03 -6.11
CA LEU A 241 0.12 -0.78 -7.03
C LEU A 241 -0.52 -2.16 -7.22
N VAL A 242 -0.84 -2.52 -8.46
CA VAL A 242 -1.29 -3.88 -8.81
C VAL A 242 -0.07 -4.72 -9.19
N VAL A 243 0.09 -5.87 -8.55
CA VAL A 243 1.18 -6.80 -8.83
C VAL A 243 0.65 -7.97 -9.68
N ILE A 244 0.94 -8.00 -10.98
CA ILE A 244 0.60 -9.14 -11.84
C ILE A 244 1.62 -10.24 -11.57
N ASP A 245 1.24 -11.21 -10.73
CA ASP A 245 2.16 -12.17 -10.14
C ASP A 245 1.94 -13.59 -10.68
N THR A 246 2.85 -14.02 -11.55
CA THR A 246 2.84 -15.34 -12.17
C THR A 246 4.22 -16.00 -12.11
N ALA A 247 4.28 -17.33 -12.17
CA ALA A 247 5.56 -18.04 -12.17
C ALA A 247 6.43 -17.72 -13.40
N HIS A 248 5.81 -17.37 -14.53
CA HIS A 248 6.49 -17.03 -15.77
C HIS A 248 5.85 -15.80 -16.46
N GLY A 249 6.39 -14.63 -16.12
CA GLY A 249 5.93 -13.32 -16.57
C GLY A 249 6.18 -13.04 -18.06
N HIS A 250 7.12 -13.75 -18.70
CA HIS A 250 7.38 -13.59 -20.14
C HIS A 250 6.44 -14.46 -20.99
N SER A 251 5.15 -14.40 -20.68
CA SER A 251 4.10 -15.12 -21.41
C SER A 251 3.10 -14.16 -22.03
N ALA A 252 2.51 -14.55 -23.16
CA ALA A 252 1.56 -13.71 -23.89
C ALA A 252 0.36 -13.30 -23.04
N SER A 253 -0.11 -14.16 -22.14
CA SER A 253 -1.22 -13.86 -21.23
C SER A 253 -0.88 -12.79 -20.20
N VAL A 254 0.38 -12.73 -19.75
CA VAL A 254 0.84 -11.68 -18.83
C VAL A 254 0.99 -10.36 -19.55
N LEU A 255 1.61 -10.34 -20.73
CA LEU A 255 1.73 -9.14 -21.56
C LEU A 255 0.34 -8.55 -21.86
N ALA A 256 -0.60 -9.39 -22.33
CA ALA A 256 -1.97 -8.97 -22.59
C ALA A 256 -2.71 -8.48 -21.33
N ALA A 257 -2.42 -9.05 -20.15
CA ALA A 257 -3.03 -8.59 -18.91
C ALA A 257 -2.52 -7.20 -18.50
N VAL A 258 -1.21 -6.93 -18.66
CA VAL A 258 -0.62 -5.62 -18.43
C VAL A 258 -1.21 -4.59 -19.40
N GLU A 259 -1.20 -4.88 -20.70
CA GLU A 259 -1.76 -4.00 -21.74
C GLU A 259 -3.24 -3.68 -21.48
N ARG A 260 -4.04 -4.72 -21.19
CA ARG A 260 -5.47 -4.57 -20.91
C ARG A 260 -5.72 -3.71 -19.67
N LEU A 261 -4.93 -3.90 -18.60
CA LEU A 261 -5.11 -3.15 -17.37
C LEU A 261 -4.68 -1.69 -17.54
N LYS A 262 -3.57 -1.40 -18.23
CA LYS A 262 -3.17 -0.02 -18.58
C LYS A 262 -4.19 0.66 -19.50
N ALA A 263 -4.81 -0.08 -20.43
CA ALA A 263 -5.86 0.48 -21.29
C ALA A 263 -7.14 0.82 -20.49
N HIS A 264 -7.47 0.04 -19.46
CA HIS A 264 -8.63 0.29 -18.61
C HIS A 264 -8.42 1.42 -17.59
N ALA A 265 -7.25 1.45 -16.95
CA ALA A 265 -6.90 2.42 -15.92
C ALA A 265 -5.47 2.95 -16.17
N PRO A 266 -5.29 3.96 -17.04
CA PRO A 266 -3.95 4.42 -17.46
C PRO A 266 -3.04 4.87 -16.31
N ASP A 267 -3.63 5.45 -15.27
CA ASP A 267 -2.91 5.98 -14.10
C ASP A 267 -2.53 4.88 -13.09
N VAL A 268 -3.09 3.67 -13.21
CA VAL A 268 -2.74 2.58 -12.30
C VAL A 268 -1.27 2.21 -12.48
N GLN A 269 -0.60 2.00 -11.36
CA GLN A 269 0.76 1.51 -11.33
C GLN A 269 0.76 -0.01 -11.35
N ILE A 270 1.57 -0.61 -12.21
CA ILE A 270 1.66 -2.06 -12.39
C ILE A 270 3.09 -2.54 -12.17
N LEU A 271 3.26 -3.48 -11.24
CA LEU A 271 4.47 -4.29 -11.11
C LEU A 271 4.20 -5.67 -11.71
N ALA A 272 4.90 -6.04 -12.78
CA ALA A 272 4.64 -7.32 -13.46
C ALA A 272 5.81 -8.30 -13.29
N GLY A 273 5.50 -9.58 -13.15
CA GLY A 273 6.51 -10.63 -13.04
C GLY A 273 5.95 -12.06 -12.96
N ASN A 274 6.80 -13.05 -12.72
CA ASN A 274 8.25 -12.93 -12.54
C ASN A 274 9.00 -13.18 -13.85
N VAL A 275 10.08 -12.43 -14.06
CA VAL A 275 11.04 -12.68 -15.14
C VAL A 275 12.43 -12.91 -14.56
N ALA A 276 13.33 -13.49 -15.36
CA ALA A 276 14.71 -13.73 -14.94
C ALA A 276 15.71 -13.46 -16.07
N THR A 277 15.28 -12.74 -17.11
CA THR A 277 16.08 -12.44 -18.30
C THR A 277 15.86 -11.02 -18.77
N ALA A 278 16.85 -10.47 -19.47
CA ALA A 278 16.76 -9.16 -20.13
C ALA A 278 15.56 -9.08 -21.09
N ALA A 279 15.34 -10.12 -21.90
CA ALA A 279 14.23 -10.17 -22.86
C ALA A 279 12.86 -10.14 -22.18
N GLY A 280 12.66 -10.91 -21.11
CA GLY A 280 11.40 -10.88 -20.36
C GLY A 280 11.15 -9.54 -19.68
N THR A 281 12.21 -8.92 -19.17
CA THR A 281 12.13 -7.57 -18.58
C THR A 281 11.72 -6.53 -19.61
N ALA A 282 12.40 -6.51 -20.77
CA ALA A 282 12.08 -5.61 -21.86
C ALA A 282 10.65 -5.81 -22.40
N ALA A 283 10.19 -7.06 -22.50
CA ALA A 283 8.84 -7.37 -22.95
C ALA A 283 7.76 -6.82 -21.98
N LEU A 284 7.93 -6.99 -20.67
CA LEU A 284 6.99 -6.44 -19.68
C LEU A 284 6.95 -4.92 -19.68
N ILE A 285 8.11 -4.27 -19.81
CA ILE A 285 8.19 -2.80 -19.93
C ILE A 285 7.48 -2.34 -21.22
N ALA A 286 7.73 -3.01 -22.34
CA ALA A 286 7.09 -2.69 -23.62
C ALA A 286 5.56 -2.86 -23.58
N ALA A 287 5.06 -3.83 -22.80
CA ALA A 287 3.62 -4.03 -22.56
C ALA A 287 2.99 -2.94 -21.67
N GLY A 288 3.80 -2.12 -21.00
CA GLY A 288 3.35 -1.00 -20.16
C GLY A 288 3.45 -1.24 -18.65
N ALA A 289 4.23 -2.21 -18.19
CA ALA A 289 4.50 -2.37 -16.77
C ALA A 289 5.36 -1.20 -16.25
N ASP A 290 4.94 -0.57 -15.16
CA ASP A 290 5.65 0.55 -14.54
C ASP A 290 6.87 0.08 -13.71
N GLY A 291 6.88 -1.19 -13.31
CA GLY A 291 8.04 -1.86 -12.70
C GLY A 291 8.05 -3.36 -13.02
N VAL A 292 9.21 -3.99 -12.85
CA VAL A 292 9.38 -5.43 -13.15
C VAL A 292 9.86 -6.21 -11.93
N LYS A 293 9.17 -7.33 -11.62
CA LYS A 293 9.57 -8.25 -10.55
C LYS A 293 10.46 -9.37 -11.09
N VAL A 294 11.66 -9.47 -10.55
CA VAL A 294 12.76 -10.30 -11.06
C VAL A 294 13.10 -11.43 -10.10
N GLY A 295 12.99 -12.67 -10.58
CA GLY A 295 13.40 -13.88 -9.87
C GLY A 295 12.55 -15.09 -10.24
N ILE A 296 13.16 -16.11 -10.86
CA ILE A 296 12.51 -17.41 -11.11
C ILE A 296 13.37 -18.51 -10.49
N GLY A 297 12.80 -19.20 -9.50
CA GLY A 297 13.49 -20.24 -8.75
C GLY A 297 14.25 -19.85 -7.47
N PRO A 298 14.60 -18.58 -7.15
CA PRO A 298 15.49 -18.28 -6.01
C PRO A 298 14.80 -18.36 -4.65
N GLY A 299 13.46 -18.35 -4.61
CA GLY A 299 12.68 -18.38 -3.38
C GLY A 299 12.99 -19.59 -2.50
N SER A 300 12.99 -19.39 -1.18
CA SER A 300 13.34 -20.41 -0.18
C SER A 300 12.43 -21.64 -0.22
N ILE A 301 11.14 -21.44 -0.50
CA ILE A 301 10.13 -22.51 -0.64
C ILE A 301 9.86 -22.91 -2.11
N CYS A 302 10.55 -22.28 -3.06
CA CYS A 302 10.29 -22.47 -4.48
C CYS A 302 10.93 -23.77 -4.98
N THR A 303 10.11 -24.68 -5.50
CA THR A 303 10.57 -25.98 -6.03
C THR A 303 10.83 -25.96 -7.55
N THR A 304 10.63 -24.84 -8.24
CA THR A 304 10.71 -24.73 -9.71
C THR A 304 12.03 -25.25 -10.28
N ARG A 305 13.16 -24.98 -9.62
CA ARG A 305 14.48 -25.49 -10.05
C ARG A 305 14.58 -27.01 -9.99
N ILE A 306 14.01 -27.62 -8.96
CA ILE A 306 14.10 -29.06 -8.72
C ILE A 306 13.08 -29.82 -9.57
N VAL A 307 11.85 -29.31 -9.68
CA VAL A 307 10.74 -30.00 -10.35
C VAL A 307 10.74 -29.75 -11.86
N ALA A 308 10.91 -28.49 -12.28
CA ALA A 308 10.84 -28.11 -13.70
C ALA A 308 12.22 -27.95 -14.35
N GLY A 309 13.31 -27.91 -13.56
CA GLY A 309 14.65 -27.62 -14.08
C GLY A 309 14.83 -26.17 -14.55
N VAL A 310 13.94 -25.25 -14.15
CA VAL A 310 13.91 -23.86 -14.64
C VAL A 310 14.29 -22.88 -13.53
N GLY A 311 15.16 -21.93 -13.86
CA GLY A 311 15.50 -20.80 -13.00
C GLY A 311 16.79 -20.12 -13.45
N VAL A 312 17.11 -19.00 -12.81
CA VAL A 312 18.38 -18.28 -13.01
C VAL A 312 18.95 -17.90 -11.64
N PRO A 313 20.25 -18.08 -11.38
CA PRO A 313 20.90 -17.52 -10.20
C PRO A 313 20.63 -16.03 -10.02
N GLN A 314 20.25 -15.63 -8.80
CA GLN A 314 19.53 -14.38 -8.58
C GLN A 314 20.35 -13.13 -8.89
N MET A 315 21.66 -13.14 -8.64
CA MET A 315 22.52 -11.99 -8.97
C MET A 315 22.58 -11.76 -10.48
N THR A 316 22.69 -12.84 -11.27
CA THR A 316 22.63 -12.73 -12.73
C THR A 316 21.26 -12.28 -13.22
N ALA A 317 20.17 -12.80 -12.66
CA ALA A 317 18.81 -12.39 -13.04
C ALA A 317 18.58 -10.89 -12.80
N ILE A 318 18.99 -10.38 -11.63
CA ILE A 318 18.88 -8.96 -11.28
C ILE A 318 19.70 -8.10 -12.24
N ARG A 319 20.97 -8.46 -12.48
CA ARG A 319 21.85 -7.69 -13.39
C ARG A 319 21.30 -7.62 -14.81
N ASP A 320 20.79 -8.73 -15.32
CA ASP A 320 20.18 -8.79 -16.66
C ASP A 320 18.92 -7.94 -16.75
N GLY A 321 18.06 -8.02 -15.73
CA GLY A 321 16.86 -7.19 -15.64
C GLY A 321 17.20 -5.72 -15.55
N ALA A 322 18.16 -5.34 -14.70
CA ALA A 322 18.57 -3.96 -14.48
C ALA A 322 19.14 -3.35 -15.77
N ALA A 323 20.00 -4.08 -16.47
CA ALA A 323 20.56 -3.65 -17.75
C ALA A 323 19.47 -3.41 -18.81
N ALA A 324 18.46 -4.29 -18.89
CA ALA A 324 17.34 -4.13 -19.81
C ALA A 324 16.41 -2.97 -19.44
N ALA A 325 16.19 -2.74 -18.15
CA ALA A 325 15.29 -1.71 -17.65
C ALA A 325 15.90 -0.31 -17.65
N ALA A 326 17.24 -0.20 -17.61
CA ALA A 326 17.97 1.06 -17.53
C ALA A 326 17.61 2.06 -18.64
N ALA A 327 17.47 1.60 -19.89
CA ALA A 327 17.15 2.46 -21.02
C ALA A 327 15.75 3.09 -20.91
N ALA A 328 14.81 2.41 -20.24
CA ALA A 328 13.45 2.89 -20.02
C ALA A 328 13.28 3.62 -18.67
N GLY A 329 14.30 3.64 -17.80
CA GLY A 329 14.19 4.18 -16.45
C GLY A 329 13.20 3.41 -15.56
N ALA A 330 12.87 2.16 -15.89
CA ALA A 330 11.91 1.37 -15.14
C ALA A 330 12.57 0.69 -13.93
N PRO A 331 12.02 0.83 -12.71
CA PRO A 331 12.53 0.11 -11.55
C PRO A 331 12.37 -1.41 -11.68
N ILE A 332 13.32 -2.16 -11.12
CA ILE A 332 13.17 -3.60 -10.93
C ILE A 332 13.15 -3.96 -9.44
N VAL A 333 12.38 -4.98 -9.11
CA VAL A 333 12.25 -5.53 -7.76
C VAL A 333 12.88 -6.92 -7.71
N ALA A 334 13.90 -7.12 -6.87
CA ALA A 334 14.49 -8.42 -6.64
C ALA A 334 13.57 -9.28 -5.75
N ASP A 335 13.09 -10.41 -6.24
CA ASP A 335 12.16 -11.28 -5.54
C ASP A 335 12.77 -12.67 -5.26
N GLY A 336 12.95 -12.98 -3.97
CA GLY A 336 13.43 -14.27 -3.48
C GLY A 336 14.95 -14.41 -3.39
N GLY A 337 15.38 -15.43 -2.64
CA GLY A 337 16.80 -15.78 -2.44
C GLY A 337 17.56 -14.97 -1.39
N ILE A 338 16.97 -13.90 -0.87
CA ILE A 338 17.56 -13.05 0.18
C ILE A 338 17.38 -13.73 1.54
N LYS A 339 18.49 -14.03 2.22
CA LYS A 339 18.51 -14.66 3.55
C LYS A 339 18.99 -13.70 4.62
N TYR A 340 19.97 -12.87 4.29
CA TYR A 340 20.61 -11.93 5.21
C TYR A 340 20.61 -10.51 4.65
N SER A 341 20.88 -9.53 5.52
CA SER A 341 21.01 -8.12 5.12
C SER A 341 22.12 -7.89 4.08
N GLY A 342 23.17 -8.72 4.08
CA GLY A 342 24.20 -8.69 3.05
C GLY A 342 23.70 -9.05 1.65
N ASP A 343 22.78 -10.02 1.54
CA ASP A 343 22.18 -10.40 0.25
C ASP A 343 21.30 -9.28 -0.29
N PHE A 344 20.60 -8.59 0.62
CA PHE A 344 19.82 -7.41 0.31
C PHE A 344 20.71 -6.30 -0.26
N ALA A 345 21.83 -5.97 0.41
CA ALA A 345 22.79 -4.99 -0.10
C ALA A 345 23.36 -5.39 -1.47
N LYS A 346 23.65 -6.68 -1.69
CA LYS A 346 24.08 -7.20 -3.00
C LYS A 346 23.01 -7.06 -4.07
N ALA A 347 21.73 -7.29 -3.74
CA ALA A 347 20.62 -7.12 -4.67
C ALA A 347 20.49 -5.66 -5.14
N ILE A 348 20.56 -4.70 -4.21
CA ILE A 348 20.56 -3.27 -4.55
C ILE A 348 21.81 -2.91 -5.37
N GLY A 349 22.99 -3.36 -4.95
CA GLY A 349 24.25 -3.16 -5.68
C GLY A 349 24.27 -3.80 -7.08
N ALA A 350 23.44 -4.81 -7.33
CA ALA A 350 23.26 -5.44 -8.64
C ALA A 350 22.31 -4.66 -9.57
N GLY A 351 21.65 -3.61 -9.08
CA GLY A 351 20.76 -2.74 -9.84
C GLY A 351 19.28 -2.86 -9.49
N ALA A 352 18.91 -3.60 -8.44
CA ALA A 352 17.53 -3.59 -7.95
C ALA A 352 17.22 -2.29 -7.20
N TYR A 353 16.01 -1.75 -7.41
CA TYR A 353 15.53 -0.58 -6.68
C TYR A 353 14.96 -0.98 -5.32
N CYS A 354 14.25 -2.11 -5.29
CA CYS A 354 13.66 -2.69 -4.09
C CYS A 354 13.94 -4.20 -4.05
N ALA A 355 13.79 -4.77 -2.87
CA ALA A 355 13.77 -6.21 -2.67
C ALA A 355 12.48 -6.65 -1.99
N MET A 356 11.86 -7.69 -2.55
CA MET A 356 10.69 -8.35 -2.00
C MET A 356 11.12 -9.54 -1.15
N VAL A 357 10.67 -9.59 0.10
CA VAL A 357 11.02 -10.65 1.06
C VAL A 357 9.77 -11.33 1.62
N GLY A 358 9.82 -12.66 1.68
CA GLY A 358 8.78 -13.49 2.27
C GLY A 358 9.21 -14.07 3.61
N SER A 359 10.10 -15.07 3.58
CA SER A 359 10.49 -15.85 4.77
C SER A 359 11.14 -15.04 5.90
N MET A 360 11.70 -13.86 5.62
CA MET A 360 12.27 -12.98 6.65
C MET A 360 11.19 -12.26 7.48
N LEU A 361 9.99 -12.10 6.92
CA LEU A 361 8.86 -11.45 7.58
C LEU A 361 7.79 -12.46 8.03
N ALA A 362 7.84 -13.69 7.52
CA ALA A 362 6.99 -14.76 8.01
C ALA A 362 7.28 -15.03 9.50
N GLY A 363 6.23 -14.99 10.33
CA GLY A 363 6.33 -15.25 11.77
C GLY A 363 6.39 -14.02 12.69
N THR A 364 6.29 -12.80 12.14
CA THR A 364 6.24 -11.54 12.92
C THR A 364 4.85 -11.10 13.37
#